data_AF-A0A520BT75-F1
#
_entry.id   AF-A0A520BT75-F1
#
_cell.length_a   1.000
_cell.length_b   1.000
_cell.length_c   1.000
_cell.angle_alpha   90.00
_cell.angle_beta   90.00
_cell.angle_gamma   90.00
#
_symmetry.space_group_name_H-M   'P 1'
#
loop_
_entity.id
_entity.type
_entity.pdbx_description
1 polymer ?
#
loop_
_entity_poly.entity_id
_entity_poly.type
_entity_poly.pdbx_seq_one_letter_code
_entity_poly.pdbx_strand_id
1 'polypeptide(L)'
;RIGRPIKDIEGAIENVGKLEVSKLEKNISILGIVAGIAPMLGFVGTIVGVITIFHQVSIKGAIEIGTISGGLYTKMITSATGLIIGIIAYVLYHILNIMVEKIILKMETDAIDFIDLLEEPGK
;
A
#
# COMPACT_ATOMS: atom_id res chain seq x y z
N ARG A 1 9.43 35.87 -15.96
CA ARG A 1 10.08 35.50 -14.67
C ARG A 1 11.50 34.96 -14.94
N ILE A 2 12.28 35.66 -15.77
CA ILE A 2 13.64 35.27 -16.15
C ILE A 2 14.52 36.39 -15.60
N GLY A 3 15.42 36.07 -14.65
CA GLY A 3 16.22 37.06 -13.90
C GLY A 3 16.30 36.85 -12.39
N ARG A 4 15.78 35.74 -11.84
CA ARG A 4 16.06 35.34 -10.44
C ARG A 4 17.39 34.59 -10.37
N PRO A 5 18.15 34.68 -9.26
CA PRO A 5 19.37 33.89 -9.09
C PRO A 5 19.06 32.40 -9.26
N ILE A 6 19.97 31.63 -9.87
CA ILE A 6 19.80 30.20 -10.18
C ILE A 6 19.35 29.41 -8.95
N LYS A 7 19.87 29.78 -7.78
CA LYS A 7 19.48 29.22 -6.47
C LYS A 7 17.99 29.34 -6.13
N ASP A 8 17.32 30.41 -6.56
CA ASP A 8 15.87 30.56 -6.38
C ASP A 8 15.08 29.66 -7.34
N ILE A 9 15.63 29.35 -8.52
CA ILE A 9 15.03 28.47 -9.51
C ILE A 9 15.18 27.01 -9.05
N GLU A 10 16.37 26.63 -8.61
CA GLU A 10 16.67 25.33 -7.99
C GLU A 10 15.73 25.06 -6.80
N GLY A 11 15.61 26.01 -5.86
CA GLY A 11 14.71 25.86 -4.72
C GLY A 11 13.21 25.84 -5.09
N ALA A 12 12.83 26.44 -6.23
CA ALA A 12 11.47 26.33 -6.74
C ALA A 12 11.21 24.95 -7.37
N ILE A 13 12.16 24.42 -8.14
CA ILE A 13 12.09 23.09 -8.75
C ILE A 13 12.04 22.02 -7.67
N GLU A 14 12.90 22.10 -6.65
CA GLU A 14 12.92 21.14 -5.54
C GLU A 14 11.58 21.12 -4.77
N ASN A 15 11.02 22.30 -4.47
CA ASN A 15 9.72 22.40 -3.79
C ASN A 15 8.58 21.81 -4.61
N VAL A 16 8.53 22.10 -5.92
CA VAL A 16 7.50 21.52 -6.81
C VAL A 16 7.69 20.02 -6.95
N GLY A 17 8.94 19.56 -7.06
CA GLY A 17 9.29 18.14 -7.10
C GLY A 17 8.76 17.40 -5.86
N LYS A 18 9.04 17.89 -4.66
CA LYS A 18 8.54 17.31 -3.39
C LYS A 18 7.01 17.22 -3.35
N LEU A 19 6.31 18.25 -3.83
CA LEU A 19 4.85 18.23 -3.89
C LEU A 19 4.34 17.16 -4.85
N GLU A 20 5.01 16.95 -5.99
CA GLU A 20 4.61 15.94 -6.97
C GLU A 20 4.91 14.53 -6.48
N VAL A 21 6.07 14.29 -5.85
CA VAL A 21 6.39 13.02 -5.18
C VAL A 21 5.33 12.68 -4.14
N SER A 22 4.96 13.63 -3.28
CA SER A 22 3.94 13.41 -2.25
C SER A 22 2.59 12.98 -2.83
N LYS A 23 2.20 13.51 -4.00
CA LYS A 23 0.96 13.09 -4.68
C LYS A 23 1.05 11.67 -5.23
N LEU A 24 2.21 11.29 -5.79
CA LEU A 24 2.45 9.95 -6.32
C LEU A 24 2.42 8.90 -5.21
N GLU A 25 3.04 9.19 -4.06
CA GLU A 25 3.11 8.27 -2.92
C GLU A 25 1.77 8.11 -2.18
N LYS A 26 0.93 9.15 -2.15
CA LYS A 26 -0.32 9.17 -1.38
C LYS A 26 -1.22 7.96 -1.63
N ASN A 27 -1.42 7.61 -2.91
CA ASN A 27 -2.31 6.49 -3.28
C ASN A 27 -1.66 5.13 -3.04
N ILE A 28 -0.33 5.05 -3.07
CA ILE A 28 0.43 3.82 -2.86
C ILE A 28 0.47 3.48 -1.36
N SER A 29 0.59 4.48 -0.49
CA SER A 29 0.54 4.30 0.97
C SER A 29 -0.73 3.58 1.43
N ILE A 30 -1.89 3.91 0.84
CA ILE A 30 -3.17 3.24 1.12
C ILE A 30 -3.10 1.75 0.78
N LEU A 31 -2.46 1.38 -0.33
CA LEU A 31 -2.31 -0.01 -0.74
C LEU A 31 -1.43 -0.80 0.23
N GLY A 32 -0.38 -0.17 0.78
CA GLY A 32 0.45 -0.74 1.83
C GLY A 32 -0.35 -1.00 3.12
N ILE A 33 -1.23 -0.07 3.49
CA ILE A 33 -2.15 -0.26 4.64
C ILE A 33 -3.08 -1.45 4.40
N VAL A 34 -3.69 -1.55 3.22
CA VAL A 34 -4.57 -2.68 2.86
C VAL A 34 -3.83 -4.01 2.89
N ALA A 35 -2.59 -4.04 2.39
CA ALA A 35 -1.73 -5.23 2.43
C ALA A 35 -1.47 -5.73 3.86
N GLY A 36 -1.29 -4.80 4.81
CA GLY A 36 -1.11 -5.13 6.22
C GLY A 36 -2.41 -5.54 6.93
N ILE A 37 -3.52 -4.84 6.67
CA ILE A 37 -4.78 -5.06 7.39
C ILE A 37 -5.55 -6.29 6.88
N ALA A 38 -5.47 -6.63 5.58
CA ALA A 38 -6.25 -7.73 5.01
C ALA A 38 -6.01 -9.10 5.68
N PRO A 39 -4.76 -9.52 5.98
CA PRO A 39 -4.51 -10.75 6.74
C PRO A 39 -5.05 -10.68 8.17
N MET A 40 -4.95 -9.51 8.82
CA MET A 40 -5.49 -9.30 10.17
C MET A 40 -7.01 -9.45 10.20
N LEU A 41 -7.71 -8.95 9.18
CA LEU A 41 -9.16 -9.15 9.03
C LEU A 41 -9.52 -10.63 8.81
N GLY A 42 -8.72 -11.36 8.01
CA GLY A 42 -8.87 -12.82 7.88
C GLY A 42 -8.75 -13.54 9.22
N PHE A 43 -7.79 -13.13 10.05
CA PHE A 43 -7.61 -13.64 11.41
C PHE A 43 -8.81 -13.31 12.32
N VAL A 44 -9.35 -12.09 12.28
CA VAL A 44 -10.57 -11.73 13.00
C VAL A 44 -11.73 -12.65 12.60
N GLY A 45 -11.86 -12.97 11.30
CA GLY A 45 -12.83 -13.93 10.81
C GLY A 45 -12.69 -15.33 11.44
N THR A 46 -11.47 -15.75 11.78
CA THR A 46 -11.26 -17.02 12.49
C THR A 46 -11.79 -17.00 13.92
N ILE A 47 -11.63 -15.87 14.62
CA ILE A 47 -12.14 -15.67 15.98
C ILE A 47 -13.67 -15.72 15.96
N VAL A 48 -14.30 -14.99 15.03
CA VAL A 48 -15.76 -14.99 14.85
C VAL A 48 -16.28 -16.39 14.54
N GLY A 49 -15.56 -17.16 13.70
CA GLY A 49 -15.90 -18.54 13.40
C GLY A 49 -15.88 -19.44 14.63
N VAL A 50 -14.83 -19.34 15.47
CA VAL A 50 -14.75 -20.10 16.72
C VAL A 50 -15.87 -19.74 17.69
N ILE A 51 -16.16 -18.44 17.87
CA ILE A 51 -17.27 -17.98 18.72
C ILE A 51 -18.60 -18.56 18.24
N THR A 52 -18.83 -18.56 16.92
CA THR A 52 -20.06 -19.09 16.32
C THR A 52 -20.20 -20.60 16.56
N ILE A 53 -19.11 -21.36 16.43
CA ILE A 53 -19.11 -22.81 16.71
C ILE A 53 -19.52 -23.08 18.16
N PHE A 54 -18.88 -22.41 19.12
CA PHE A 54 -19.18 -22.62 20.55
C PHE A 54 -20.59 -22.15 20.93
N HIS A 55 -21.06 -21.06 20.31
CA HIS A 55 -22.44 -20.59 20.50
C HIS A 55 -23.46 -21.63 20.03
N GLN A 56 -23.24 -22.25 18.86
CA GLN A 56 -24.13 -23.30 18.36
C GLN A 56 -24.12 -24.56 19.24
N VAL A 57 -22.94 -24.95 19.74
CA VAL A 57 -22.82 -26.06 20.71
C VAL A 57 -23.59 -25.74 22.00
N SER A 58 -23.48 -24.50 22.50
CA SER A 58 -24.19 -24.06 23.71
C SER A 58 -25.71 -24.11 23.56
N ILE A 59 -26.25 -23.75 22.39
CA ILE A 59 -27.70 -23.74 22.15
C ILE A 59 -28.24 -25.16 21.99
N LYS A 60 -27.54 -26.01 21.23
CA LYS A 60 -28.01 -27.38 20.96
C LYS A 60 -27.84 -28.32 22.15
N GLY A 61 -26.96 -27.98 23.11
CA GLY A 61 -26.64 -28.84 24.26
C GLY A 61 -25.93 -30.15 23.87
N ALA A 62 -25.59 -30.33 22.59
CA ALA A 62 -24.94 -31.50 22.04
C ALA A 62 -23.91 -31.10 20.99
N ILE A 63 -22.81 -31.84 20.95
CA ILE A 63 -21.72 -31.65 20.00
C ILE A 63 -22.03 -32.47 18.74
N GLU A 64 -22.64 -31.84 17.74
CA GLU A 64 -22.82 -32.44 16.42
C GLU A 64 -21.59 -32.19 15.53
N ILE A 65 -20.91 -33.28 15.13
CA ILE A 65 -19.69 -33.21 14.31
C ILE A 65 -19.91 -32.41 13.02
N GLY A 66 -21.07 -32.57 12.38
CA GLY A 66 -21.41 -31.83 11.15
C GLY A 66 -21.51 -30.31 11.34
N THR A 67 -22.00 -29.87 12.50
CA THR A 67 -22.10 -28.45 12.84
C THR A 67 -20.71 -27.84 13.05
N ILE A 68 -19.83 -28.57 13.74
CA ILE A 68 -18.46 -28.15 14.01
C ILE A 68 -17.62 -28.14 12.73
N SER A 69 -17.69 -29.20 11.92
CA SER A 69 -16.91 -29.31 10.69
C SER A 69 -17.27 -28.19 9.70
N GLY A 70 -18.55 -27.84 9.59
CA GLY A 70 -19.01 -26.70 8.79
C GLY A 70 -18.40 -25.38 9.27
N GLY A 71 -18.49 -25.08 10.57
CA GLY A 71 -17.91 -23.85 11.14
C GLY A 71 -16.38 -23.79 11.02
N LEU A 72 -15.71 -24.93 11.15
CA LEU A 72 -14.25 -25.04 10.94
C LEU A 72 -13.87 -24.80 9.48
N TYR A 73 -14.66 -25.30 8.53
CA TYR A 73 -14.45 -25.02 7.11
C TYR A 73 -14.58 -23.53 6.81
N THR A 74 -15.66 -22.89 7.28
CA THR A 74 -15.90 -21.46 7.06
C THR A 74 -14.77 -20.61 7.63
N LYS A 75 -14.31 -20.87 8.86
CA LYS A 75 -13.22 -20.08 9.46
C LYS A 75 -11.91 -20.21 8.68
N MET A 76 -11.61 -21.41 8.16
CA MET A 76 -10.38 -21.66 7.41
C MET A 76 -10.39 -20.90 6.07
N ILE A 77 -11.53 -20.89 5.37
CA ILE A 77 -11.69 -20.13 4.13
C ILE A 77 -11.52 -18.63 4.39
N THR A 78 -12.17 -18.07 5.42
CA THR A 78 -12.04 -16.64 5.74
C THR A 78 -10.58 -16.23 6.03
N SER A 79 -9.82 -17.08 6.72
CA SER A 79 -8.38 -16.87 6.96
C SER A 79 -7.58 -16.87 5.65
N ALA A 80 -7.80 -17.89 4.82
CA ALA A 80 -7.11 -18.05 3.54
C ALA A 80 -7.39 -16.87 2.61
N THR A 81 -8.65 -16.40 2.53
CA THR A 81 -9.03 -15.25 1.72
C THR A 81 -8.34 -13.96 2.18
N GLY A 82 -8.29 -13.70 3.50
CA GLY A 82 -7.61 -12.52 4.04
C GLY A 82 -6.11 -12.51 3.71
N LEU A 83 -5.47 -13.69 3.78
CA LEU A 83 -4.06 -13.83 3.41
C LEU A 83 -3.83 -13.63 1.91
N ILE A 84 -4.67 -14.21 1.05
CA ILE A 84 -4.58 -14.05 -0.41
C ILE A 84 -4.69 -12.58 -0.81
N ILE A 85 -5.67 -11.86 -0.27
CA ILE A 85 -5.86 -10.43 -0.54
C ILE A 85 -4.63 -9.64 -0.06
N GLY A 86 -4.13 -9.94 1.14
CA GLY A 86 -2.94 -9.30 1.68
C GLY A 86 -1.69 -9.50 0.81
N ILE A 87 -1.44 -10.73 0.35
CA ILE A 87 -0.31 -11.06 -0.52
C ILE A 87 -0.40 -10.28 -1.84
N ILE A 88 -1.57 -10.29 -2.50
CA ILE A 88 -1.75 -9.59 -3.77
C ILE A 88 -1.55 -8.08 -3.60
N ALA A 89 -2.13 -7.49 -2.56
CA ALA A 89 -1.97 -6.07 -2.27
C ALA A 89 -0.50 -5.72 -1.95
N TYR A 90 0.22 -6.59 -1.24
CA TYR A 90 1.63 -6.40 -0.91
C TYR A 90 2.54 -6.40 -2.15
N VAL A 91 2.30 -7.34 -3.07
CA VAL A 91 3.05 -7.41 -4.34
C VAL A 91 2.80 -6.15 -5.17
N LEU A 92 1.54 -5.73 -5.31
CA LEU A 92 1.19 -4.53 -6.07
C LEU A 92 1.75 -3.26 -5.44
N TYR A 93 1.70 -3.13 -4.11
CA TYR A 93 2.32 -2.03 -3.37
C TYR A 93 3.81 -1.91 -3.69
N HIS A 94 4.53 -3.04 -3.68
CA HIS A 94 5.97 -3.03 -3.93
C HIS A 94 6.30 -2.67 -5.39
N ILE A 95 5.54 -3.19 -6.36
CA ILE A 95 5.71 -2.84 -7.77
C ILE A 95 5.49 -1.34 -8.01
N LEU A 96 4.41 -0.78 -7.45
CA LEU A 96 4.10 0.64 -7.61
C LEU A 96 5.15 1.54 -6.95
N ASN A 97 5.67 1.17 -5.78
CA ASN A 97 6.78 1.90 -5.15
C ASN A 97 8.02 1.94 -6.05
N ILE A 98 8.43 0.80 -6.60
CA ILE A 98 9.58 0.75 -7.53
C ILE A 98 9.33 1.63 -8.76
N MET A 99 8.10 1.69 -9.26
CA MET A 99 7.75 2.57 -10.37
C MET A 99 7.84 4.05 -9.98
N VAL A 100 7.39 4.43 -8.79
CA VAL A 100 7.49 5.81 -8.30
C VAL A 100 8.94 6.21 -8.07
N GLU A 101 9.76 5.37 -7.45
CA GLU A 101 11.20 5.63 -7.30
C GLU A 101 11.88 5.91 -8.64
N LYS A 102 11.54 5.14 -9.69
CA LYS A 102 12.06 5.40 -11.05
C LYS A 102 11.63 6.76 -11.60
N ILE A 103 10.40 7.19 -11.32
CA ILE A 103 9.89 8.50 -11.75
C ILE A 103 10.60 9.63 -11.00
N ILE A 104 10.83 9.46 -9.69
CA ILE A 104 11.56 10.42 -8.87
C ILE A 104 12.99 10.60 -9.41
N LEU A 105 13.71 9.50 -9.62
CA LEU A 105 15.07 9.54 -10.16
C LEU A 105 15.15 10.22 -11.54
N LYS A 106 14.15 9.97 -12.40
CA LYS A 106 14.07 10.65 -13.70
C LYS A 106 13.84 12.15 -13.53
N MET A 107 12.92 12.55 -12.65
CA MET A 107 12.63 13.96 -12.39
C MET A 107 13.83 14.70 -11.79
N GLU A 108 14.60 14.05 -10.93
CA GLU A 108 15.86 14.59 -10.38
C GLU A 108 16.91 14.76 -11.48
N THR A 109 17.07 13.77 -12.36
CA THR A 109 18.02 13.85 -13.49
C THR A 109 17.63 14.98 -14.44
N ASP A 110 16.35 15.05 -14.85
CA ASP A 110 15.84 16.10 -15.73
C ASP A 110 15.98 17.50 -15.10
N ALA A 111 15.88 17.61 -13.77
CA ALA A 111 16.08 18.86 -13.04
C ALA A 111 17.55 19.30 -13.05
N ILE A 112 18.49 18.37 -12.85
CA ILE A 112 19.94 18.64 -12.93
C ILE A 112 20.31 19.11 -14.33
N ASP A 113 19.89 18.38 -15.37
CA ASP A 113 20.17 18.74 -16.77
C ASP A 113 19.62 20.13 -17.11
N PHE A 114 18.46 20.51 -16.56
CA PHE A 114 17.88 21.84 -16.74
C PHE A 114 18.68 22.95 -16.04
N ILE A 115 19.22 22.69 -14.85
CA ILE A 115 20.09 23.65 -14.14
C ILE A 115 21.41 23.82 -14.89
N ASP A 116 22.03 22.72 -15.34
CA ASP A 116 23.28 22.76 -16.12
C ASP A 116 23.11 23.60 -17.40
N LEU A 117 21.98 23.45 -18.10
CA LEU A 117 21.65 24.24 -19.29
C LEU A 117 21.46 25.74 -19.00
N LEU A 118 21.07 26.11 -17.77
CA LEU A 118 20.97 27.50 -17.33
C LEU A 118 22.32 28.08 -16.89
N GLU A 119 23.26 27.23 -16.45
CA GLU A 119 24.63 27.61 -16.10
C GLU A 119 25.57 27.67 -17.30
N GLU A 120 25.25 26.99 -18.41
CA GLU A 120 26.03 27.10 -19.64
C GLU A 120 26.15 28.58 -20.07
N PRO A 121 27.38 29.15 -20.11
CA PRO A 121 27.56 30.52 -20.52
C PRO A 121 27.10 30.65 -21.97
N GLY A 122 26.05 31.44 -22.18
CA GLY A 122 25.59 31.79 -23.52
C GLY A 122 26.77 32.27 -24.36
N LYS A 123 26.93 31.67 -25.54
CA LYS A 123 27.80 32.22 -26.58
C LYS A 123 27.42 33.66 -26.91
#